data_AF-A0A6B3ETU6-F1
#
_entry.id   AF-A0A6B3ETU6-F1
#
_cell.length_a   1.000
_cell.length_b   1.000
_cell.length_c   1.000
_cell.angle_alpha   90.00
_cell.angle_beta   90.00
_cell.angle_gamma   90.00
#
_symmetry.space_group_name_H-M   'P 1'
#
loop_
_entity.id
_entity.type
_entity.pdbx_description
1 polymer ?
#
loop_
_entity_poly.entity_id
_entity_poly.type
_entity_poly.pdbx_seq_one_letter_code
_entity_poly.pdbx_strand_id
1 'polypeptide(L)'
;PVVAGVQALAQQAQHGVPIGFANPAIYDRYGTSAYHDVTDSPLGQGKGLAVVRTDYVNGYDDSAGTKTTLRVLGKDASLKAVPGYDDVTGVGTPAGGYLKSFRRR
;
A
#
# COMPACT_ATOMS: atom_id res chain seq x y z
N PRO A 1 9.94 -1.32 4.89
CA PRO A 1 10.27 -2.42 5.84
C PRO A 1 9.15 -3.46 6.02
N VAL A 2 7.88 -3.05 6.16
CA VAL A 2 6.75 -3.98 6.42
C VAL A 2 6.61 -5.06 5.35
N VAL A 3 6.59 -4.68 4.06
CA VAL A 3 6.47 -5.64 2.95
C VAL A 3 7.64 -6.63 2.94
N ALA A 4 8.86 -6.19 3.24
CA ALA A 4 10.01 -7.09 3.33
C ALA A 4 9.84 -8.13 4.45
N GLY A 5 9.27 -7.74 5.60
CA GLY A 5 8.90 -8.68 6.67
C GLY A 5 7.85 -9.69 6.23
N VAL A 6 6.83 -9.26 5.49
CA VAL A 6 5.82 -10.16 4.90
C VAL A 6 6.48 -11.13 3.89
N GLN A 7 7.41 -10.65 3.05
CA GLN A 7 8.18 -11.50 2.13
C GLN A 7 9.06 -12.53 2.88
N ALA A 8 9.65 -12.16 4.01
CA ALA A 8 10.42 -13.09 4.83
C ALA A 8 9.51 -14.19 5.43
N LEU A 9 8.32 -13.82 5.92
CA LEU A 9 7.33 -14.79 6.39
C LEU A 9 6.81 -15.69 5.25
N ALA A 10 6.65 -15.15 4.05
CA ALA A 10 6.28 -15.94 2.88
C ALA A 10 7.38 -16.96 2.53
N GLN A 11 8.66 -16.57 2.56
CA GLN A 11 9.80 -17.48 2.41
C GLN A 11 9.79 -18.59 3.47
N GLN A 12 9.55 -18.24 4.75
CA GLN A 12 9.40 -19.22 5.82
C GLN A 12 8.23 -20.19 5.54
N ALA A 13 7.08 -19.68 5.06
CA ALA A 13 5.92 -20.50 4.73
C ALA A 13 6.15 -21.48 3.57
N GLN A 14 7.14 -21.21 2.70
CA GLN A 14 7.59 -22.10 1.63
C GLN A 14 8.89 -22.84 1.96
N HIS A 15 9.10 -23.19 3.23
CA HIS A 15 10.25 -23.97 3.71
C HIS A 15 11.61 -23.30 3.49
N GLY A 16 11.66 -21.97 3.61
CA GLY A 16 12.89 -21.20 3.53
C GLY A 16 13.42 -21.00 2.11
N VAL A 17 12.67 -21.41 1.08
CA VAL A 17 13.03 -21.14 -0.31
C VAL A 17 13.00 -19.63 -0.54
N PRO A 18 14.08 -19.00 -1.06
CA PRO A 18 14.09 -17.58 -1.34
C PRO A 18 13.12 -17.21 -2.46
N ILE A 19 12.37 -16.12 -2.30
CA ILE A 19 11.50 -15.58 -3.36
C ILE A 19 12.32 -14.88 -4.44
N GLY A 20 13.41 -14.20 -4.04
CA GLY A 20 14.26 -13.45 -4.96
C GLY A 20 13.49 -12.28 -5.61
N PHE A 21 13.53 -12.19 -6.94
CA PHE A 21 12.79 -11.18 -7.69
C PHE A 21 11.28 -11.45 -7.60
N ALA A 22 10.61 -10.71 -6.71
CA ALA A 22 9.23 -11.02 -6.30
C ALA A 22 8.15 -10.61 -7.32
N ASN A 23 8.45 -9.73 -8.29
CA ASN A 23 7.41 -9.17 -9.17
C ASN A 23 6.55 -10.25 -9.87
N PRO A 24 7.12 -11.28 -10.54
CA PRO A 24 6.30 -12.33 -11.14
C PRO A 24 5.34 -12.98 -10.13
N ALA A 25 5.83 -13.35 -8.95
CA ALA A 25 5.01 -13.96 -7.91
C ALA A 25 3.93 -13.01 -7.34
N ILE A 26 4.20 -11.70 -7.31
CA ILE A 26 3.25 -10.66 -6.91
C ILE A 26 2.11 -10.56 -7.93
N TYR A 27 2.42 -10.46 -9.21
CA TYR A 27 1.42 -10.33 -10.27
C TYR A 27 0.66 -11.63 -10.54
N ASP A 28 1.26 -12.81 -10.32
CA ASP A 28 0.53 -14.10 -10.32
C ASP A 28 -0.58 -14.17 -9.26
N ARG A 29 -0.47 -13.36 -8.20
CA ARG A 29 -1.42 -13.30 -7.07
C ARG A 29 -2.33 -12.06 -7.14
N TYR A 30 -2.10 -11.18 -8.10
CA TYR A 30 -2.94 -10.01 -8.30
C TYR A 30 -4.38 -10.43 -8.66
N GLY A 31 -5.37 -9.66 -8.20
CA GLY A 31 -6.79 -9.97 -8.37
C GLY A 31 -7.32 -11.11 -7.50
N THR A 32 -6.50 -11.64 -6.59
CA THR A 32 -6.91 -12.68 -5.63
C THR A 32 -7.00 -12.14 -4.20
N SER A 33 -7.50 -12.95 -3.26
CA SER A 33 -7.52 -12.63 -1.83
C SER A 33 -6.13 -12.49 -1.18
N ALA A 34 -5.06 -12.70 -1.95
CA ALA A 34 -3.70 -12.40 -1.53
C ALA A 34 -3.43 -10.89 -1.39
N TYR A 35 -4.21 -10.05 -2.06
CA TYR A 35 -4.08 -8.60 -2.01
C TYR A 35 -5.39 -7.93 -1.63
N HIS A 36 -5.29 -6.85 -0.86
CA HIS A 36 -6.37 -5.89 -0.67
C HIS A 36 -6.17 -4.76 -1.67
N ASP A 37 -7.11 -4.67 -2.60
CA ASP A 37 -7.21 -3.60 -3.59
C ASP A 37 -7.53 -2.26 -2.90
N VAL A 38 -6.66 -1.27 -3.10
CA VAL A 38 -6.75 0.04 -2.44
C VAL A 38 -7.29 1.04 -3.44
N THR A 39 -8.37 1.72 -3.07
CA THR A 39 -8.98 2.78 -3.90
C THR A 39 -9.01 4.10 -3.16
N ASP A 40 -9.30 5.18 -3.87
CA ASP A 40 -9.47 6.52 -3.28
C ASP A 40 -10.63 6.60 -2.25
N SER A 41 -11.52 5.61 -2.24
CA SER A 41 -12.67 5.53 -1.32
C SER A 41 -12.68 4.19 -0.57
N PRO A 42 -11.66 3.90 0.27
CA PRO A 42 -11.50 2.58 0.89
C PRO A 42 -12.58 2.27 1.93
N LEU A 43 -13.32 3.29 2.40
CA LEU A 43 -14.46 3.14 3.32
C LEU A 43 -15.82 3.16 2.59
N GLY A 44 -15.82 3.19 1.26
CA GLY A 44 -17.03 3.33 0.43
C GLY A 44 -17.40 4.78 0.11
N GLN A 45 -18.39 4.94 -0.77
CA GLN A 45 -18.83 6.26 -1.25
C GLN A 45 -19.31 7.16 -0.11
N GLY A 46 -18.99 8.46 -0.22
CA GLY A 46 -19.38 9.47 0.76
C GLY A 46 -18.56 9.47 2.06
N LYS A 47 -17.65 8.50 2.25
CA LYS A 47 -16.76 8.42 3.42
C LYS A 47 -15.33 8.76 3.02
N GLY A 48 -14.88 9.96 3.41
CA GLY A 48 -13.51 10.43 3.17
C GLY A 48 -12.59 10.16 4.35
N LEU A 49 -11.31 9.98 4.05
CA LEU A 49 -10.23 10.03 5.04
C LEU A 49 -9.51 11.36 4.89
N ALA A 50 -9.16 11.98 6.01
CA ALA A 50 -8.38 13.21 6.02
C ALA A 50 -7.38 13.20 7.17
N VAL A 51 -6.27 13.91 6.98
CA VAL A 51 -5.22 14.06 7.98
C VAL A 51 -4.97 15.55 8.17
N VAL A 52 -4.96 15.98 9.43
CA VAL A 52 -4.45 17.30 9.81
C VAL A 52 -2.96 17.15 10.09
N ARG A 53 -2.14 17.96 9.43
CA ARG A 53 -0.69 17.93 9.57
C ARG A 53 -0.14 19.28 9.96
N THR A 54 1.03 19.24 10.58
CA THR A 54 1.92 20.40 10.69
C THR A 54 2.93 20.28 9.56
N ASP A 55 2.84 21.17 8.59
CA ASP A 55 3.76 21.23 7.44
C ASP A 55 4.73 22.41 7.63
N TYR A 56 5.96 22.27 7.15
CA TYR A 56 6.93 23.36 7.10
C TYR A 56 6.51 24.41 6.07
N VAL A 57 6.62 25.70 6.43
CA VAL A 57 6.25 26.79 5.51
C VAL A 57 7.14 26.81 4.28
N ASN A 58 8.44 26.53 4.44
CA ASN A 58 9.42 26.43 3.35
C ASN A 58 9.46 25.03 2.69
N GLY A 59 8.72 24.05 3.21
CA GLY A 59 8.68 22.68 2.70
C GLY A 59 9.88 21.78 3.04
N TYR A 60 10.84 22.26 3.83
CA TYR A 60 12.07 21.53 4.17
C TYR A 60 12.30 21.41 5.68
N ASP A 61 12.17 22.50 6.44
CA ASP A 61 12.43 22.56 7.88
C ASP A 61 11.63 23.68 8.59
N ASP A 62 11.83 23.84 9.90
CA ASP A 62 11.10 24.80 10.74
C ASP A 62 11.69 26.22 10.75
N SER A 63 12.76 26.50 9.98
CA SER A 63 13.42 27.81 9.99
C SER A 63 12.51 28.96 9.56
N ALA A 64 11.52 28.67 8.71
CA ALA A 64 10.47 29.60 8.28
C ALA A 64 9.14 29.40 9.06
N GLY A 65 9.16 28.62 10.13
CA GLY A 65 8.00 28.22 10.91
C GLY A 65 7.17 27.09 10.28
N THR A 66 6.06 26.79 10.93
CA THR A 66 5.14 25.71 10.56
C THR A 66 3.72 26.23 10.32
N LYS A 67 2.94 25.53 9.50
CA LYS A 67 1.52 25.78 9.28
C LYS A 67 0.71 24.49 9.46
N THR A 68 -0.51 24.62 9.97
CA THR A 68 -1.45 23.50 10.05
C THR A 68 -2.20 23.38 8.74
N THR A 69 -2.17 22.20 8.12
CA THR A 69 -2.83 21.92 6.84
C THR A 69 -3.77 20.72 6.97
N LEU A 70 -4.85 20.74 6.20
CA LEU A 70 -5.72 19.59 6.00
C LEU A 70 -5.35 18.94 4.67
N ARG A 71 -5.22 17.62 4.64
CA ARG A 71 -5.13 16.84 3.40
C ARG A 71 -6.21 15.78 3.35
N VAL A 72 -7.00 15.79 2.28
CA VAL A 72 -8.05 14.80 2.03
C VAL A 72 -7.48 13.72 1.11
N LEU A 73 -7.50 12.48 1.60
CA LEU A 73 -6.98 11.33 0.85
C LEU A 73 -7.89 11.07 -0.36
N GLY A 74 -7.29 10.68 -1.50
CA GLY A 74 -8.00 10.40 -2.75
C GLY A 74 -8.51 11.63 -3.53
N LYS A 75 -8.37 12.85 -2.98
CA LYS A 75 -8.83 14.08 -3.64
C LYS A 75 -7.71 15.00 -4.10
N ASP A 76 -6.68 15.18 -3.28
CA ASP A 76 -5.68 16.23 -3.45
C ASP A 76 -4.41 15.76 -4.20
N ALA A 77 -4.56 14.79 -5.12
CA ALA A 77 -3.48 14.19 -5.91
C ALA A 77 -3.87 14.03 -7.39
N SER A 78 -2.86 14.10 -8.28
CA SER A 78 -3.02 13.98 -9.74
C SER A 78 -3.27 12.55 -10.22
N LEU A 79 -2.76 11.56 -9.48
CA LEU A 79 -3.02 10.14 -9.71
C LEU A 79 -4.24 9.69 -8.91
N LYS A 80 -4.89 8.61 -9.36
CA LYS A 80 -6.11 8.05 -8.78
C LYS A 80 -5.92 6.58 -8.45
N ALA A 81 -6.25 6.19 -7.23
CA ALA A 81 -6.31 4.78 -6.84
C ALA A 81 -7.69 4.22 -7.23
N VAL A 82 -7.71 3.25 -8.13
CA VAL A 82 -8.91 2.72 -8.80
C VAL A 82 -8.98 1.21 -8.63
N PRO A 83 -10.14 0.56 -8.86
CA PRO A 83 -10.19 -0.89 -8.79
C PRO A 83 -9.17 -1.56 -9.71
N GLY A 84 -8.36 -2.47 -9.14
CA GLY A 84 -7.31 -3.19 -9.84
C GLY A 84 -5.94 -2.53 -9.74
N TYR A 85 -5.10 -2.72 -10.77
CA TYR A 85 -3.78 -2.11 -10.81
C TYR A 85 -3.90 -0.60 -11.06
N ASP A 86 -3.17 0.19 -10.27
CA ASP A 86 -3.07 1.64 -10.48
C ASP A 86 -1.65 2.18 -10.17
N ASP A 87 -1.39 3.41 -10.60
CA ASP A 87 -0.07 4.06 -10.46
C ASP A 87 0.16 4.70 -9.08
N VAL A 88 -0.77 4.56 -8.14
CA VAL A 88 -0.67 5.06 -6.75
C VAL A 88 -0.28 3.94 -5.80
N THR A 89 -0.91 2.78 -5.93
CA THR A 89 -0.86 1.65 -5.00
C THR A 89 -0.46 0.34 -5.66
N GLY A 90 -0.29 0.32 -6.98
CA GLY A 90 0.10 -0.87 -7.73
C GLY A 90 -0.97 -1.94 -7.65
N VAL A 91 -0.62 -3.13 -7.18
CA VAL A 91 -1.56 -4.24 -6.97
C VAL A 91 -2.29 -4.19 -5.62
N GLY A 92 -2.14 -3.07 -4.89
CA GLY A 92 -2.66 -2.89 -3.54
C GLY A 92 -1.72 -3.42 -2.44
N THR A 93 -2.28 -3.78 -1.29
CA THR A 93 -1.52 -4.19 -0.09
C THR A 93 -1.62 -5.69 0.17
N PRO A 94 -0.55 -6.38 0.61
CA PRO A 94 -0.63 -7.80 0.98
C PRO A 94 -1.71 -8.03 2.05
N ALA A 95 -2.61 -8.97 1.78
CA ALA A 95 -3.68 -9.36 2.69
C ALA A 95 -3.40 -10.74 3.33
N GLY A 96 -4.32 -11.21 4.17
CA GLY A 96 -4.18 -12.51 4.85
C GLY A 96 -4.04 -13.72 3.89
N GLY A 97 -4.49 -13.59 2.64
CA GLY A 97 -4.27 -14.61 1.60
C GLY A 97 -2.83 -14.70 1.09
N TYR A 98 -2.02 -13.64 1.28
CA TYR A 98 -0.68 -13.56 0.71
C TYR A 98 0.21 -14.68 1.24
N LEU A 99 0.36 -14.79 2.56
CA LEU A 99 1.17 -15.86 3.16
C LEU A 99 0.64 -17.26 2.84
N LYS A 100 -0.68 -17.42 2.79
CA LYS A 100 -1.32 -18.71 2.46
C LYS A 100 -0.98 -19.17 1.05
N SER A 101 -0.87 -18.25 0.10
CA SER A 101 -0.55 -18.55 -1.30
C SER A 101 0.89 -19.02 -1.54
N PHE A 102 1.78 -18.94 -0.54
CA PHE A 102 3.15 -19.51 -0.61
C PHE A 102 3.26 -20.86 0.09
N ARG A 103 2.24 -21.31 0.82
CA ARG A 103 2.24 -22.65 1.41
C ARG A 103 2.05 -23.67 0.28
N ARG A 104 3.04 -24.52 0.04
CA ARG A 104 2.85 -25.72 -0.79
C ARG A 104 1.79 -26.61 -0.14
N ARG A 105 0.95 -27.25 -0.96
CA ARG A 105 0.09 -28.33 -0.51
C ARG A 105 0.93 -29.56 -0.19
#